data_AF-A0A660R5C9-F1
#
_entry.id   AF-A0A660R5C9-F1
#
_cell.length_a   1.000
_cell.length_b   1.000
_cell.length_c   1.000
_cell.angle_alpha   90.00
_cell.angle_beta   90.00
_cell.angle_gamma   90.00
#
_symmetry.space_group_name_H-M   'P 1'
#
loop_
_entity.id
_entity.type
_entity.pdbx_description
1 polymer ?
#
loop_
_entity_poly.entity_id
_entity_poly.type
_entity_poly.pdbx_seq_one_letter_code
_entity_poly.pdbx_strand_id
1 'polypeptide(L)'
;MNDVELLALCSFLHDVGKLVFRAGRKGERHYEETYNILREFLPEDIAEIASHHHESKITPFEWKPSALSGEKKILAEIISQADNISSALEREDEEKGTSRKMVNIFSTLRNGKRREIDYSKEDIENFLQTLKVLFSSMKAEEVPLGFLDVISRTFLINIPETTMSGPVETSLYSHQKLTAAFAVAIYHYLLEKYEDLRNFPFGKVSENEKCFLLLEIDISGIQKFLYHVGMKKALR
;
A
#
# COMPACT_ATOMS: atom_id res chain seq x y z
N MET A 1 13.97 -2.89 -13.87
CA MET A 1 13.66 -3.19 -12.44
C MET A 1 13.64 -4.70 -12.28
N ASN A 2 13.96 -5.29 -11.13
CA ASN A 2 13.61 -6.71 -10.95
C ASN A 2 12.11 -6.85 -10.59
N ASP A 3 11.54 -8.04 -10.75
CA ASP A 3 10.10 -8.24 -10.62
C ASP A 3 9.58 -7.94 -9.20
N VAL A 4 10.40 -8.17 -8.17
CA VAL A 4 10.06 -7.88 -6.77
C VAL A 4 10.00 -6.38 -6.54
N GLU A 5 10.98 -5.63 -7.04
CA GLU A 5 11.00 -4.16 -6.97
C GLU A 5 9.82 -3.56 -7.75
N LEU A 6 9.50 -4.11 -8.93
CA LEU A 6 8.38 -3.70 -9.75
C LEU A 6 7.06 -3.94 -9.04
N LEU A 7 6.88 -5.15 -8.49
CA LEU A 7 5.71 -5.52 -7.71
C LEU A 7 5.54 -4.60 -6.50
N ALA A 8 6.61 -4.35 -5.74
CA ALA A 8 6.58 -3.49 -4.57
C ALA A 8 6.22 -2.04 -4.95
N LEU A 9 6.79 -1.51 -6.03
CA LEU A 9 6.47 -0.17 -6.55
C LEU A 9 4.99 -0.07 -6.96
N CYS A 10 4.51 -1.01 -7.80
CA CYS A 10 3.12 -1.04 -8.23
C CYS A 10 2.15 -1.20 -7.05
N SER A 11 2.50 -2.05 -6.07
CA SER A 11 1.73 -2.23 -4.84
C SER A 11 1.70 -0.96 -3.99
N PHE A 12 2.80 -0.19 -3.92
CA PHE A 12 2.79 1.08 -3.19
C PHE A 12 1.90 2.13 -3.88
N LEU A 13 1.81 2.10 -5.21
CA LEU A 13 1.12 3.11 -6.01
C LEU A 13 -0.31 2.73 -6.42
N HIS A 14 -0.75 1.49 -6.19
CA HIS A 14 -2.03 0.94 -6.69
C HIS A 14 -3.25 1.82 -6.37
N ASP A 15 -3.24 2.45 -5.20
CA ASP A 15 -4.34 3.26 -4.68
C ASP A 15 -4.10 4.78 -4.77
N VAL A 16 -3.08 5.23 -5.51
CA VAL A 16 -2.78 6.68 -5.63
C VAL A 16 -3.97 7.49 -6.18
N GLY A 17 -4.79 6.89 -7.04
CA GLY A 17 -6.01 7.52 -7.56
C GLY A 17 -7.05 7.85 -6.49
N LYS A 18 -6.99 7.24 -5.30
CA LYS A 18 -7.85 7.62 -4.17
C LYS A 18 -7.65 9.09 -3.79
N LEU A 19 -6.44 9.61 -3.96
CA LEU A 19 -6.08 10.99 -3.63
C LEU A 19 -6.90 12.04 -4.37
N VAL A 20 -7.35 11.76 -5.60
CA VAL A 20 -8.24 12.65 -6.37
C VAL A 20 -9.51 12.97 -5.57
N PHE A 21 -10.14 11.94 -5.03
CA PHE A 21 -11.35 12.07 -4.22
C PHE A 21 -11.06 12.74 -2.87
N ARG A 22 -9.91 12.48 -2.24
CA ARG A 22 -9.54 13.07 -0.94
C ARG A 22 -9.18 14.55 -1.08
N ALA A 23 -8.69 14.98 -2.24
CA ALA A 23 -8.55 16.38 -2.61
C ALA A 23 -9.91 17.08 -2.85
N GLY A 24 -10.99 16.31 -2.94
CA GLY A 24 -12.34 16.81 -3.23
C GLY A 24 -12.58 17.09 -4.71
N ARG A 25 -11.76 16.51 -5.59
CA ARG A 25 -11.94 16.58 -7.04
C ARG A 25 -12.91 15.49 -7.48
N LYS A 26 -13.65 15.73 -8.56
CA LYS A 26 -14.46 14.69 -9.21
C LYS A 26 -13.53 13.82 -10.05
N GLY A 27 -13.68 12.52 -9.92
CA GLY A 27 -13.02 11.51 -10.75
C GLY A 27 -14.02 10.38 -11.02
N GLU A 28 -13.65 9.46 -11.90
CA GLU A 28 -14.51 8.33 -12.25
C GLU A 28 -14.42 7.24 -11.17
N ARG A 29 -13.31 6.49 -11.19
CA ARG A 29 -13.00 5.42 -10.23
C ARG A 29 -11.52 5.45 -9.91
N HIS A 30 -11.14 5.09 -8.68
CA HIS A 30 -9.76 5.32 -8.23
C HIS A 30 -8.72 4.51 -8.99
N TYR A 31 -9.04 3.32 -9.49
CA TYR A 31 -8.11 2.57 -10.34
C TYR A 31 -7.86 3.26 -11.69
N GLU A 32 -8.86 3.92 -12.27
CA GLU A 32 -8.72 4.69 -13.51
C GLU A 32 -7.90 5.96 -13.25
N GLU A 33 -8.16 6.65 -12.14
CA GLU A 33 -7.33 7.77 -11.70
C GLU A 33 -5.89 7.34 -11.39
N THR A 34 -5.66 6.14 -10.82
CA THR A 34 -4.32 5.57 -10.65
C THR A 34 -3.62 5.45 -12.00
N TYR A 35 -4.27 4.85 -13.01
CA TYR A 35 -3.69 4.73 -14.35
C TYR A 35 -3.37 6.10 -14.95
N ASN A 36 -4.33 7.03 -14.90
CA ASN A 36 -4.20 8.38 -15.46
C ASN A 36 -3.08 9.19 -14.81
N ILE A 37 -2.92 9.12 -13.49
CA ILE A 37 -1.84 9.80 -12.77
C ILE A 37 -0.49 9.20 -13.13
N LEU A 38 -0.35 7.88 -13.01
CA LEU A 38 0.96 7.24 -13.13
C LEU A 38 1.53 7.33 -14.54
N ARG A 39 0.68 7.19 -15.58
CA ARG A 39 1.13 7.27 -16.98
C ARG A 39 1.68 8.65 -17.38
N GLU A 40 1.49 9.68 -16.57
CA GLU A 40 2.08 11.01 -16.84
C GLU A 40 3.60 11.02 -16.66
N PHE A 41 4.14 10.15 -15.79
CA PHE A 41 5.55 10.20 -15.38
C PHE A 41 6.20 8.82 -15.19
N LEU A 42 5.47 7.72 -15.37
CA LEU A 42 6.00 6.36 -15.35
C LEU A 42 5.68 5.63 -16.66
N PRO A 43 6.45 4.58 -17.00
CA PRO A 43 6.11 3.66 -18.08
C PRO A 43 4.69 3.11 -17.94
N GLU A 44 4.02 2.91 -19.07
CA GLU A 44 2.62 2.47 -19.13
C GLU A 44 2.41 1.11 -18.43
N ASP A 45 3.37 0.19 -18.53
CA ASP A 45 3.31 -1.11 -17.86
C ASP A 45 3.14 -0.97 -16.33
N ILE A 46 3.81 0.00 -15.69
CA ILE A 46 3.66 0.25 -14.24
C ILE A 46 2.26 0.78 -13.94
N ALA A 47 1.76 1.70 -14.77
CA ALA A 47 0.42 2.25 -14.61
C ALA A 47 -0.66 1.17 -14.80
N GLU A 48 -0.49 0.26 -15.76
CA GLU A 48 -1.38 -0.88 -15.98
C GLU A 48 -1.39 -1.84 -14.78
N ILE A 49 -0.22 -2.31 -14.33
CA ILE A 49 -0.13 -3.25 -13.21
C ILE A 49 -0.77 -2.66 -11.94
N ALA A 50 -0.44 -1.40 -11.60
CA ALA A 50 -0.94 -0.75 -10.39
C ALA A 50 -2.46 -0.50 -10.43
N SER A 51 -3.04 -0.18 -11.59
CA SER A 51 -4.47 0.11 -11.73
C SER A 51 -5.35 -1.14 -11.76
N HIS A 52 -4.87 -2.28 -12.26
CA HIS A 52 -5.70 -3.47 -12.47
C HIS A 52 -5.76 -4.40 -11.25
N HIS A 53 -5.93 -3.85 -10.04
CA HIS A 53 -5.96 -4.64 -8.79
C HIS A 53 -7.38 -4.98 -8.29
N HIS A 54 -8.44 -4.51 -8.94
CA HIS A 54 -9.83 -4.75 -8.51
C HIS A 54 -10.46 -5.99 -9.18
N GLU A 55 -11.03 -6.89 -8.39
CA GLU A 55 -11.72 -8.10 -8.90
C GLU A 55 -13.24 -8.11 -8.65
N SER A 56 -13.79 -7.06 -8.05
CA SER A 56 -15.21 -6.98 -7.71
C SER A 56 -16.13 -7.22 -8.92
N LYS A 57 -17.35 -7.73 -8.66
CA LYS A 57 -18.37 -7.94 -9.70
C LYS A 57 -18.76 -6.65 -10.42
N ILE A 58 -18.63 -5.49 -9.77
CA ILE A 58 -18.98 -4.18 -10.32
C ILE A 58 -17.81 -3.50 -11.07
N THR A 59 -16.61 -4.06 -10.99
CA THR A 59 -15.45 -3.58 -11.75
C THR A 59 -15.61 -4.04 -13.20
N PRO A 60 -15.54 -3.14 -14.20
CA PRO A 60 -15.55 -3.50 -15.61
C PRO A 60 -14.38 -4.43 -15.93
N PHE A 61 -14.57 -5.32 -16.91
CA PHE A 61 -13.59 -6.37 -17.21
C PHE A 61 -12.21 -5.78 -17.55
N GLU A 62 -12.19 -4.70 -18.31
CA GLU A 62 -10.99 -3.99 -18.77
C GLU A 62 -10.14 -3.43 -17.64
N TRP A 63 -10.64 -3.33 -16.41
CA TRP A 63 -9.91 -2.85 -15.23
C TRP A 63 -9.58 -3.96 -14.22
N LYS A 64 -9.82 -5.23 -14.58
CA LYS A 64 -9.50 -6.39 -13.75
C LYS A 64 -8.11 -6.91 -14.06
N PRO A 65 -7.43 -7.58 -13.10
CA PRO A 65 -6.17 -8.27 -13.39
C PRO A 65 -6.26 -9.18 -14.61
N SER A 66 -7.40 -9.86 -14.79
CA SER A 66 -7.67 -10.78 -15.89
C SER A 66 -7.68 -10.16 -17.29
N ALA A 67 -7.76 -8.83 -17.42
CA ALA A 67 -7.64 -8.16 -18.70
C ALA A 67 -6.19 -8.01 -19.16
N LEU A 68 -5.23 -8.08 -18.24
CA LEU A 68 -3.81 -8.10 -18.57
C LEU A 68 -3.38 -9.49 -19.05
N SER A 69 -2.17 -9.57 -19.60
CA SER A 69 -1.59 -10.82 -20.10
C SER A 69 -0.16 -11.01 -19.64
N GLY A 70 0.32 -12.26 -19.72
CA GLY A 70 1.68 -12.62 -19.32
C GLY A 70 1.95 -12.28 -17.86
N GLU A 71 3.14 -11.74 -17.61
CA GLU A 71 3.63 -11.39 -16.28
C GLU A 71 2.83 -10.27 -15.61
N LYS A 72 2.40 -9.26 -16.38
CA LYS A 72 1.61 -8.14 -15.83
C LYS A 72 0.33 -8.60 -15.13
N LYS A 73 -0.33 -9.61 -15.71
CA LYS A 73 -1.50 -10.26 -15.11
C LYS A 73 -1.17 -10.88 -13.76
N ILE A 74 -0.08 -11.63 -13.68
CA ILE A 74 0.35 -12.32 -12.46
C ILE A 74 0.62 -11.30 -11.36
N LEU A 75 1.38 -10.24 -11.66
CA LEU A 75 1.69 -9.19 -10.70
C LEU A 75 0.41 -8.48 -10.22
N ALA A 76 -0.51 -8.13 -11.12
CA ALA A 76 -1.78 -7.50 -10.76
C ALA A 76 -2.69 -8.42 -9.92
N GLU A 77 -2.71 -9.72 -10.18
CA GLU A 77 -3.43 -10.71 -9.37
C GLU A 77 -2.84 -10.83 -7.95
N ILE A 78 -1.51 -10.77 -7.82
CA ILE A 78 -0.82 -10.75 -6.52
C ILE A 78 -1.17 -9.47 -5.75
N ILE A 79 -1.12 -8.30 -6.40
CA ILE A 79 -1.51 -7.02 -5.78
C ILE A 79 -2.97 -7.07 -5.33
N SER A 80 -3.87 -7.59 -6.16
CA SER A 80 -5.29 -7.73 -5.82
C SER A 80 -5.51 -8.59 -4.56
N GLN A 81 -4.76 -9.67 -4.42
CA GLN A 81 -4.84 -10.52 -3.23
C GLN A 81 -4.29 -9.82 -2.00
N ALA A 82 -3.13 -9.19 -2.12
CA ALA A 82 -2.49 -8.45 -1.04
C ALA A 82 -3.36 -7.29 -0.53
N ASP A 83 -3.99 -6.54 -1.45
CA ASP A 83 -4.93 -5.46 -1.14
C ASP A 83 -6.16 -5.96 -0.37
N ASN A 84 -6.71 -7.12 -0.77
CA ASN A 84 -7.82 -7.75 -0.07
C ASN A 84 -7.43 -8.19 1.35
N ILE A 85 -6.22 -8.74 1.54
CA ILE A 85 -5.72 -9.14 2.87
C ILE A 85 -5.54 -7.91 3.76
N SER A 86 -4.91 -6.85 3.23
CA SER A 86 -4.72 -5.58 3.95
C SER A 86 -6.06 -4.96 4.36
N SER A 87 -7.05 -4.94 3.46
CA SER A 87 -8.38 -4.39 3.71
C SER A 87 -9.29 -5.28 4.56
N ALA A 88 -9.05 -6.60 4.62
CA ALA A 88 -9.89 -7.52 5.41
C ALA A 88 -9.61 -7.39 6.91
N LEU A 89 -8.39 -7.02 7.28
CA LEU A 89 -8.01 -6.66 8.65
C LEU A 89 -8.76 -5.43 9.18
N GLU A 90 -9.46 -4.70 8.30
CA GLU A 90 -10.08 -3.41 8.60
C GLU A 90 -11.63 -3.44 8.61
N ARG A 91 -12.26 -4.59 8.29
CA ARG A 91 -13.70 -4.69 7.95
C ARG A 91 -14.58 -5.40 8.99
N GLU A 92 -14.20 -5.41 10.26
CA GLU A 92 -15.10 -5.89 11.33
C GLU A 92 -16.11 -4.78 11.67
N ASP A 93 -17.31 -4.93 11.09
CA ASP A 93 -18.56 -4.20 11.35
C ASP A 93 -18.61 -2.71 10.98
N GLU A 94 -19.38 -2.31 9.93
CA GLU A 94 -20.09 -1.01 9.94
C GLU A 94 -21.02 -0.67 8.76
N GLU A 95 -22.04 0.14 9.08
CA GLU A 95 -23.17 0.61 8.26
C GLU A 95 -22.86 1.83 7.37
N LYS A 96 -23.43 1.85 6.16
CA LYS A 96 -23.24 2.82 5.07
C LYS A 96 -23.42 4.31 5.45
N GLY A 97 -22.40 5.11 5.10
CA GLY A 97 -22.24 6.53 5.36
C GLY A 97 -20.87 7.01 4.83
N THR A 98 -20.68 8.30 4.58
CA THR A 98 -19.42 8.84 4.03
C THR A 98 -18.56 9.41 5.16
N SER A 99 -17.62 8.64 5.70
CA SER A 99 -16.58 9.21 6.56
C SER A 99 -15.47 9.78 5.68
N ARG A 100 -15.07 11.02 5.93
CA ARG A 100 -14.02 11.71 5.15
C ARG A 100 -12.71 11.85 5.91
N LYS A 101 -12.64 11.42 7.17
CA LYS A 101 -11.46 11.62 8.02
C LYS A 101 -11.12 10.34 8.75
N MET A 102 -9.83 10.16 8.99
CA MET A 102 -9.37 9.13 9.88
C MET A 102 -9.80 9.43 11.32
N VAL A 103 -9.94 8.39 12.13
CA VAL A 103 -9.95 8.52 13.58
C VAL A 103 -8.65 8.00 14.16
N ASN A 104 -8.29 8.50 15.32
CA ASN A 104 -7.18 7.95 16.08
C ASN A 104 -7.49 6.50 16.50
N ILE A 105 -6.54 5.59 16.33
CA ILE A 105 -6.66 4.15 16.68
C ILE A 105 -7.03 3.89 18.15
N PHE A 106 -6.78 4.84 19.06
CA PHE A 106 -7.21 4.71 20.45
C PHE A 106 -8.70 5.07 20.65
N SER A 107 -9.40 5.51 19.60
CA SER A 107 -10.82 5.86 19.64
C SER A 107 -11.72 4.64 19.77
N THR A 108 -11.32 3.51 19.20
CA THR A 108 -12.04 2.22 19.24
C THR A 108 -11.70 1.37 20.46
N LEU A 109 -10.64 1.70 21.20
CA LEU A 109 -10.31 1.04 22.46
C LEU A 109 -11.39 1.25 23.52
N ARG A 110 -11.46 0.35 24.50
CA ARG A 110 -12.36 0.46 25.65
C ARG A 110 -12.09 1.79 26.39
N ASN A 111 -13.11 2.65 26.47
CA ASN A 111 -13.06 4.04 27.00
C ASN A 111 -12.33 5.05 26.11
N GLY A 112 -12.04 4.71 24.86
CA GLY A 112 -11.54 5.61 23.84
C GLY A 112 -12.48 6.79 23.62
N LYS A 113 -11.91 7.98 23.49
CA LYS A 113 -12.66 9.16 23.04
C LYS A 113 -12.41 9.32 21.56
N ARG A 114 -13.49 9.40 20.77
CA ARG A 114 -13.40 9.66 19.33
C ARG A 114 -12.60 10.93 19.09
N ARG A 115 -11.48 10.79 18.37
CA ARG A 115 -10.65 11.90 17.92
C ARG A 115 -10.40 11.75 16.43
N GLU A 116 -10.90 12.69 15.65
CA GLU A 116 -10.64 12.74 14.22
C GLU A 116 -9.23 13.27 13.97
N ILE A 117 -8.60 12.77 12.91
CA ILE A 117 -7.31 13.22 12.40
C ILE A 117 -7.58 13.98 11.11
N ASP A 118 -7.17 15.24 11.09
CA ASP A 118 -7.22 16.07 9.89
C ASP A 118 -6.03 15.75 8.96
N TYR A 119 -6.24 15.91 7.65
CA TYR A 119 -5.18 15.88 6.65
C TYR A 119 -5.27 17.13 5.77
N SER A 120 -4.13 17.56 5.23
CA SER A 120 -4.08 18.71 4.32
C SER A 120 -4.29 18.27 2.87
N LYS A 121 -5.07 19.06 2.12
CA LYS A 121 -5.11 18.92 0.66
C LYS A 121 -3.77 19.33 0.02
N GLU A 122 -3.04 20.23 0.68
CA GLU A 122 -1.70 20.62 0.25
C GLU A 122 -0.72 19.43 0.34
N ASP A 123 -0.86 18.54 1.33
CA ASP A 123 -0.04 17.33 1.42
C ASP A 123 -0.30 16.40 0.24
N ILE A 124 -1.55 16.30 -0.22
CA ILE A 124 -1.92 15.53 -1.42
C ILE A 124 -1.24 16.12 -2.67
N GLU A 125 -1.32 17.44 -2.83
CA GLU A 125 -0.74 18.14 -3.98
C GLU A 125 0.79 18.03 -3.96
N ASN A 126 1.42 18.21 -2.80
CA ASN A 126 2.85 18.05 -2.60
C ASN A 126 3.31 16.62 -2.87
N PHE A 127 2.57 15.61 -2.44
CA PHE A 127 2.88 14.21 -2.73
C PHE A 127 2.87 13.92 -4.24
N LEU A 128 1.79 14.28 -4.93
CA LEU A 128 1.65 14.06 -6.37
C LEU A 128 2.72 14.82 -7.16
N GLN A 129 3.00 16.07 -6.78
CA GLN A 129 4.07 16.85 -7.40
C GLN A 129 5.45 16.24 -7.13
N THR A 130 5.68 15.71 -5.93
CA THR A 130 6.94 15.03 -5.58
C THR A 130 7.14 13.78 -6.42
N LEU A 131 6.12 12.93 -6.58
CA LEU A 131 6.19 11.76 -7.46
C LEU A 131 6.49 12.17 -8.90
N LYS A 132 5.78 13.19 -9.41
CA LYS A 132 5.97 13.69 -10.77
C LYS A 132 7.40 14.18 -11.00
N VAL A 133 7.95 14.99 -10.10
CA VAL A 133 9.33 15.50 -10.20
C VAL A 133 10.33 14.35 -10.11
N LEU A 134 10.14 13.43 -9.16
CA LEU A 134 11.02 12.29 -8.94
C LEU A 134 11.13 11.41 -10.19
N PHE A 135 10.00 10.95 -10.72
CA PHE A 135 9.99 10.02 -11.85
C PHE A 135 10.15 10.70 -13.22
N SER A 136 9.99 12.02 -13.31
CA SER A 136 10.45 12.77 -14.49
C SER A 136 11.97 12.97 -14.52
N SER A 137 12.62 12.91 -13.35
CA SER A 137 14.07 13.17 -13.22
C SER A 137 14.91 11.89 -13.13
N MET A 138 14.33 10.79 -12.69
CA MET A 138 15.00 9.51 -12.49
C MET A 138 14.14 8.38 -13.06
N LYS A 139 14.80 7.34 -13.58
CA LYS A 139 14.08 6.13 -13.97
C LYS A 139 13.52 5.43 -12.74
N ALA A 140 12.40 4.72 -12.90
CA ALA A 140 11.77 4.02 -11.78
C ALA A 140 12.75 3.07 -11.09
N GLU A 141 13.61 2.40 -11.85
CA GLU A 141 14.66 1.48 -11.36
C GLU A 141 15.69 2.12 -10.45
N GLU A 142 15.89 3.42 -10.58
CA GLU A 142 16.93 4.17 -9.87
C GLU A 142 16.40 4.74 -8.55
N VAL A 143 15.08 4.71 -8.35
CA VAL A 143 14.43 5.24 -7.15
C VAL A 143 14.41 4.14 -6.07
N PRO A 144 15.13 4.33 -4.94
CA PRO A 144 15.10 3.36 -3.86
C PRO A 144 13.69 3.28 -3.24
N LEU A 145 13.17 2.06 -3.05
CA LEU A 145 11.85 1.87 -2.41
C LEU A 145 11.78 2.50 -1.02
N GLY A 146 12.89 2.54 -0.27
CA GLY A 146 12.95 3.22 1.03
C GLY A 146 12.71 4.74 0.94
N PHE A 147 13.05 5.37 -0.19
CA PHE A 147 12.74 6.78 -0.42
C PHE A 147 11.24 6.98 -0.67
N LEU A 148 10.63 6.09 -1.45
CA LEU A 148 9.18 6.09 -1.67
C LEU A 148 8.41 5.83 -0.37
N ASP A 149 8.90 4.94 0.50
CA ASP A 149 8.34 4.69 1.84
C ASP A 149 8.33 5.97 2.69
N VAL A 150 9.45 6.71 2.71
CA VAL A 150 9.57 7.97 3.48
C VAL A 150 8.65 9.05 2.93
N ILE A 151 8.62 9.26 1.62
CA ILE A 151 7.74 10.27 0.99
C ILE A 151 6.27 9.91 1.26
N SER A 152 5.88 8.66 1.03
CA SER A 152 4.50 8.20 1.25
C SER A 152 4.10 8.35 2.72
N ARG A 153 4.98 8.00 3.66
CA ARG A 153 4.73 8.22 5.09
C ARG A 153 4.58 9.69 5.43
N THR A 154 5.38 10.56 4.83
CA THR A 154 5.38 11.99 5.15
C THR A 154 4.04 12.63 4.78
N PHE A 155 3.49 12.30 3.63
CA PHE A 155 2.30 12.97 3.11
C PHE A 155 0.99 12.20 3.33
N LEU A 156 1.03 10.87 3.40
CA LEU A 156 -0.18 10.03 3.36
C LEU A 156 -0.57 9.42 4.72
N ILE A 157 0.23 9.62 5.78
CA ILE A 157 0.01 8.98 7.10
C ILE A 157 -1.30 9.40 7.78
N ASN A 158 -1.87 10.56 7.41
CA ASN A 158 -3.15 11.05 7.97
C ASN A 158 -4.31 10.95 6.97
N ILE A 159 -4.06 10.46 5.75
CA ILE A 159 -5.08 10.33 4.71
C ILE A 159 -5.78 8.98 4.88
N PRO A 160 -7.12 8.92 4.97
CA PRO A 160 -7.84 7.65 5.14
C PRO A 160 -7.73 6.75 3.90
N GLU A 161 -7.45 5.45 4.07
CA GLU A 161 -7.38 4.52 2.93
C GLU A 161 -8.75 4.28 2.32
N THR A 162 -9.82 4.30 3.11
CA THR A 162 -11.18 4.09 2.61
C THR A 162 -12.07 5.32 2.75
N THR A 163 -13.09 5.38 1.90
CA THR A 163 -14.23 6.31 2.04
C THR A 163 -15.49 5.55 2.44
N MET A 164 -15.35 4.26 2.76
CA MET A 164 -16.42 3.49 3.36
C MET A 164 -16.80 4.11 4.70
N SER A 165 -18.02 3.80 5.12
CA SER A 165 -18.52 4.19 6.42
C SER A 165 -17.67 3.64 7.53
N GLY A 166 -17.54 4.45 8.57
CA GLY A 166 -16.92 4.04 9.81
C GLY A 166 -15.86 4.98 10.34
N PRO A 167 -15.37 4.76 11.57
CA PRO A 167 -14.07 5.23 11.98
C PRO A 167 -13.03 4.53 11.10
N VAL A 168 -12.40 5.29 10.20
CA VAL A 168 -11.26 4.81 9.42
C VAL A 168 -10.02 4.98 10.29
N GLU A 169 -9.47 3.91 10.82
CA GLU A 169 -8.31 3.97 11.74
C GLU A 169 -6.97 3.83 11.02
N THR A 170 -7.01 3.22 9.84
CA THR A 170 -5.83 3.02 9.01
C THR A 170 -5.60 4.24 8.11
N SER A 171 -4.34 4.42 7.72
CA SER A 171 -3.96 5.44 6.74
C SER A 171 -3.67 4.80 5.40
N LEU A 172 -3.86 5.57 4.34
CA LEU A 172 -3.50 5.18 2.98
C LEU A 172 -2.05 4.71 2.89
N TYR A 173 -1.13 5.39 3.60
CA TYR A 173 0.26 4.93 3.71
C TYR A 173 0.38 3.52 4.31
N SER A 174 -0.28 3.28 5.44
CA SER A 174 -0.17 2.00 6.15
C SER A 174 -0.76 0.87 5.32
N HIS A 175 -1.92 1.11 4.70
CA HIS A 175 -2.56 0.19 3.76
C HIS A 175 -1.63 -0.14 2.58
N GLN A 176 -1.10 0.87 1.88
CA GLN A 176 -0.19 0.67 0.75
C GLN A 176 1.07 -0.10 1.15
N LYS A 177 1.64 0.20 2.32
CA LYS A 177 2.84 -0.47 2.84
C LYS A 177 2.57 -1.94 3.16
N LEU A 178 1.44 -2.25 3.80
CA LEU A 178 1.05 -3.63 4.10
C LEU A 178 0.72 -4.40 2.82
N THR A 179 -0.02 -3.80 1.89
CA THR A 179 -0.28 -4.39 0.56
C THR A 179 1.03 -4.72 -0.15
N ALA A 180 2.02 -3.82 -0.16
CA ALA A 180 3.33 -4.12 -0.75
C ALA A 180 4.07 -5.25 -0.03
N ALA A 181 4.03 -5.29 1.31
CA ALA A 181 4.67 -6.36 2.09
C ALA A 181 4.02 -7.73 1.82
N PHE A 182 2.69 -7.80 1.82
CA PHE A 182 1.96 -9.03 1.49
C PHE A 182 2.17 -9.45 0.05
N ALA A 183 2.18 -8.52 -0.91
CA ALA A 183 2.42 -8.82 -2.31
C ALA A 183 3.81 -9.46 -2.52
N VAL A 184 4.86 -8.87 -1.92
CA VAL A 184 6.22 -9.41 -2.00
C VAL A 184 6.32 -10.79 -1.32
N ALA A 185 5.65 -10.99 -0.18
CA ALA A 185 5.62 -12.29 0.49
C ALA A 185 4.91 -13.36 -0.35
N ILE A 186 3.75 -13.03 -0.93
CA ILE A 186 3.02 -13.91 -1.87
C ILE A 186 3.91 -14.25 -3.06
N TYR A 187 4.58 -13.25 -3.65
CA TYR A 187 5.47 -13.46 -4.79
C TYR A 187 6.57 -14.46 -4.48
N HIS A 188 7.26 -14.30 -3.34
CA HIS A 188 8.30 -15.23 -2.93
C HIS A 188 7.77 -16.63 -2.65
N TYR A 189 6.60 -16.75 -2.00
CA TYR A 189 5.94 -18.04 -1.79
C TYR A 189 5.62 -18.74 -3.12
N LEU A 190 5.06 -18.01 -4.08
CA LEU A 190 4.73 -18.56 -5.40
C LEU A 190 5.98 -18.95 -6.19
N LEU A 191 7.04 -18.14 -6.13
CA LEU A 191 8.30 -18.44 -6.79
C LEU A 191 8.94 -19.70 -6.23
N GLU A 192 8.93 -19.88 -4.91
CA GLU A 192 9.42 -21.10 -4.26
C GLU A 192 8.58 -22.33 -4.62
N LYS A 193 7.26 -22.17 -4.71
CA LYS A 193 6.33 -23.28 -4.98
C LYS A 193 6.33 -23.73 -6.45
N TYR A 194 6.47 -22.81 -7.40
CA TYR A 194 6.28 -23.09 -8.83
C TYR A 194 7.55 -23.01 -9.66
N GLU A 195 8.66 -22.51 -9.10
CA GLU A 195 9.96 -22.20 -9.75
C GLU A 195 9.89 -21.14 -10.85
N ASP A 196 8.83 -21.15 -11.65
CA ASP A 196 8.47 -20.19 -12.69
C ASP A 196 7.01 -19.74 -12.46
N LEU A 197 6.84 -18.44 -12.25
CA LEU A 197 5.54 -17.85 -11.95
C LEU A 197 4.52 -18.01 -13.09
N ARG A 198 4.96 -18.26 -14.32
CA ARG A 198 4.06 -18.56 -15.44
C ARG A 198 3.30 -19.87 -15.25
N ASN A 199 3.80 -20.75 -14.39
CA ASN A 199 3.14 -22.01 -14.02
C ASN A 199 2.16 -21.84 -12.86
N PHE A 200 2.06 -20.65 -12.26
CA PHE A 200 1.06 -20.37 -11.24
C PHE A 200 -0.34 -20.55 -11.86
N PRO A 201 -1.18 -21.47 -11.36
CA PRO A 201 -2.55 -21.58 -11.82
C PRO A 201 -3.27 -20.28 -11.44
N PHE A 202 -3.48 -19.42 -12.45
CA PHE A 202 -4.14 -18.12 -12.30
C PHE A 202 -5.30 -18.19 -11.29
N GLY A 203 -5.31 -17.26 -10.33
CA GLY A 203 -6.25 -17.29 -9.22
C GLY A 203 -5.63 -16.84 -7.90
N LYS A 204 -6.35 -17.07 -6.80
CA LYS A 204 -5.91 -16.68 -5.46
C LYS A 204 -5.12 -17.80 -4.79
N VAL A 205 -4.04 -17.44 -4.10
CA VAL A 205 -3.45 -18.28 -3.05
C VAL A 205 -4.59 -18.61 -2.09
N SER A 206 -4.76 -19.91 -1.80
CA SER A 206 -5.89 -20.34 -0.99
C SER A 206 -5.78 -19.75 0.42
N GLU A 207 -6.89 -19.34 1.02
CA GLU A 207 -6.92 -18.90 2.44
C GLU A 207 -6.39 -19.99 3.41
N ASN A 208 -6.43 -21.26 2.98
CA ASN A 208 -5.91 -22.39 3.75
C ASN A 208 -4.39 -22.60 3.57
N GLU A 209 -3.77 -21.94 2.60
CA GLU A 209 -2.32 -22.03 2.41
C GLU A 209 -1.58 -21.11 3.38
N LYS A 210 -0.55 -21.66 4.02
CA LYS A 210 0.34 -20.90 4.90
C LYS A 210 1.44 -20.24 4.08
N CYS A 211 1.11 -19.12 3.45
CA CYS A 211 2.05 -18.36 2.61
C CYS A 211 2.80 -17.23 3.34
N PHE A 212 2.55 -17.01 4.63
CA PHE A 212 3.17 -15.95 5.42
C PHE A 212 3.92 -16.48 6.65
N LEU A 213 5.01 -15.81 6.99
CA LEU A 213 5.73 -15.97 8.25
C LEU A 213 5.71 -14.65 9.02
N LEU A 214 5.22 -14.67 10.27
CA LEU A 214 5.38 -13.56 11.19
C LEU A 214 6.70 -13.72 11.94
N LEU A 215 7.66 -12.84 11.64
CA LEU A 215 8.97 -12.84 12.29
C LEU A 215 9.01 -11.76 13.38
N GLU A 216 9.13 -12.19 14.64
CA GLU A 216 9.37 -11.32 15.79
C GLU A 216 10.81 -11.49 16.25
N ILE A 217 11.54 -10.39 16.42
CA ILE A 217 12.92 -10.38 16.90
C ILE A 217 12.98 -9.52 18.17
N ASP A 218 13.32 -10.14 19.30
CA ASP A 218 13.61 -9.44 20.55
C ASP A 218 15.12 -9.25 20.74
N ILE A 219 15.54 -8.01 20.98
CA ILE A 219 16.92 -7.66 21.32
C ILE A 219 17.01 -7.43 22.84
N SER A 220 17.37 -8.48 23.55
CA SER A 220 17.53 -8.46 25.01
C SER A 220 18.81 -7.73 25.46
N GLY A 221 18.74 -7.04 26.61
CA GLY A 221 19.92 -6.41 27.25
C GLY A 221 20.19 -4.94 26.91
N ILE A 222 19.31 -4.28 26.13
CA ILE A 222 19.46 -2.86 25.74
C ILE A 222 19.72 -1.94 26.94
N GLN A 223 18.95 -2.07 28.02
CA GLN A 223 19.15 -1.25 29.22
C GLN A 223 20.53 -1.47 29.85
N LYS A 224 20.98 -2.73 29.97
CA LYS A 224 22.31 -3.04 30.52
C LYS A 224 23.41 -2.44 29.64
N PHE A 225 23.28 -2.55 28.33
CA PHE A 225 24.22 -1.97 27.38
C PHE A 225 24.31 -0.44 27.50
N LEU A 226 23.17 0.25 27.54
CA LEU A 226 23.11 1.72 27.58
C LEU A 226 23.58 2.30 28.92
N TYR A 227 23.21 1.67 30.04
CA TYR A 227 23.40 2.24 31.37
C TYR A 227 24.61 1.69 32.14
N HIS A 228 25.34 0.71 31.59
CA HIS A 228 26.61 0.25 32.17
C HIS A 228 27.77 1.18 31.79
N VAL A 229 27.73 2.40 32.32
CA VAL A 229 28.72 3.45 32.03
C VAL A 229 29.79 3.47 33.13
N GLY A 230 31.00 2.96 32.82
CA GLY A 230 32.06 2.71 33.80
C GLY A 230 32.95 3.89 34.21
N MET A 231 32.70 5.12 33.75
CA MET A 231 33.66 6.23 33.94
C MET A 231 33.01 7.58 34.28
N LYS A 232 33.67 8.36 35.15
CA LYS A 232 33.37 9.80 35.35
C LYS A 232 33.67 10.56 34.06
N LYS A 233 32.75 11.45 33.63
CA LYS A 233 32.71 12.19 32.34
C LYS A 233 32.30 11.37 31.09
N ALA A 234 31.57 10.28 31.27
CA ALA A 234 31.09 9.48 30.15
C ALA A 234 29.75 9.94 29.54
N LEU A 235 29.10 10.97 30.10
CA LEU A 235 28.07 11.72 29.37
C LEU A 235 28.78 12.66 28.38
N ARG A 236 28.53 12.48 27.08
CA ARG A 236 28.84 13.44 26.03
C ARG A 236 27.56 14.10 25.56
#